data_AF-A0A1B7NKA5-F1
#
_entry.id   AF-A0A1B7NKA5-F1
#
_cell.length_a   1.000
_cell.length_b   1.000
_cell.length_c   1.000
_cell.angle_alpha   90.00
_cell.angle_beta   90.00
_cell.angle_gamma   90.00
#
_symmetry.space_group_name_H-M   'P 1'
#
loop_
_entity.id
_entity.type
_entity.pdbx_description
1 polymer ?
#
loop_
_entity_poly.entity_id
_entity_poly.type
_entity_poly.pdbx_seq_one_letter_code
_entity_poly.pdbx_strand_id
1 'polypeptide(L)'
;GNYLSSNIDIMDPHSGERVPLAPRFRKFTTKKQGIRIVAFGFLFDFKQNYNNTVVQPVEETIKEQWFQDAIRDKDVDLFLVVGHVPVQSKEYLAIYKEIRGMHWDTPIQFFGGHHHIRDYAKYDEKAYGIASGRFMETIGFVSINGLSTGGKKALSTSANPSFTRKYIDNNLWSFYHHSGLNETTFPTEQGKNVSKMIEQARHILNLDHIYGCTPHDLWMSRVPYPHNASIYTWLEKQVLPDSLRAGLRANKTGMVIVNTGALRFDIFKGPFTQDTAFMLSPFTSGFRYAKDVPYEKAKQILEVLNRQMKILAGMSQSTLSASAFLSPPEQQKISRDIIFDDSDNNNDDDDQEGGIHIPASDQIPLTPPSSTTADVDGQDETKQPTFSRIPGYTTKDDAGDDGDDTIHSPINFYRVPNCFQALIPSSSSSSSS
;
A
#
# COMPACT_ATOMS: atom_id res chain seq x y z
N GLY A 1 -13.80 -16.09 -15.94
CA GLY A 1 -13.46 -16.06 -14.50
C GLY A 1 -13.48 -14.63 -13.97
N ASN A 2 -13.19 -14.44 -12.68
CA ASN A 2 -13.11 -13.12 -12.04
C ASN A 2 -11.67 -12.58 -11.93
N TYR A 3 -10.66 -13.43 -12.17
CA TYR A 3 -9.25 -13.04 -12.23
C TYR A 3 -8.92 -12.58 -13.65
N LEU A 4 -8.35 -11.38 -13.79
CA LEU A 4 -7.99 -10.78 -15.09
C LEU A 4 -6.49 -10.50 -15.12
N SER A 5 -5.88 -10.73 -16.28
CA SER A 5 -4.48 -10.39 -16.53
C SER A 5 -4.29 -10.01 -18.00
N SER A 6 -4.20 -8.71 -18.25
CA SER A 6 -4.14 -8.09 -19.57
C SER A 6 -2.73 -8.11 -20.16
N ASN A 7 -1.70 -8.04 -19.32
CA ASN A 7 -0.30 -7.89 -19.74
C ASN A 7 0.66 -8.91 -19.13
N ILE A 8 0.16 -10.03 -18.59
CA ILE A 8 1.00 -11.13 -18.12
C ILE A 8 0.67 -12.41 -18.88
N ASP A 9 1.71 -13.01 -19.44
CA ASP A 9 1.66 -14.36 -19.97
C ASP A 9 2.50 -15.31 -19.10
N ILE A 10 2.20 -16.59 -19.19
CA ILE A 10 2.90 -17.69 -18.52
C ILE A 10 3.24 -18.77 -19.56
N MET A 11 4.36 -19.47 -19.34
CA MET A 11 4.68 -20.67 -20.10
C MET A 11 3.85 -21.82 -19.55
N ASP A 12 2.96 -22.39 -20.37
CA ASP A 12 2.20 -23.57 -19.99
C ASP A 12 3.15 -24.76 -19.78
N PRO A 13 3.17 -25.39 -18.59
CA PRO A 13 4.08 -26.49 -18.30
C PRO A 13 3.83 -27.75 -19.15
N HIS A 14 2.69 -27.88 -19.82
CA HIS A 14 2.35 -29.04 -20.65
C HIS A 14 2.76 -28.84 -22.12
N SER A 15 2.37 -27.71 -22.71
CA SER A 15 2.67 -27.41 -24.12
C SER A 15 4.02 -26.71 -24.32
N GLY A 16 4.55 -26.04 -23.30
CA GLY A 16 5.70 -25.15 -23.41
C GLY A 16 5.39 -23.82 -24.14
N GLU A 17 4.13 -23.59 -24.52
CA GLU A 17 3.71 -22.39 -25.22
C GLU A 17 3.47 -21.23 -24.25
N ARG A 18 3.74 -20.02 -24.73
CA ARG A 18 3.39 -18.78 -24.01
C ARG A 18 1.89 -18.53 -24.16
N VAL A 19 1.17 -18.53 -23.05
CA VAL A 19 -0.28 -18.30 -22.99
C VAL A 19 -0.63 -17.20 -22.00
N PRO A 20 -1.76 -16.49 -22.15
CA PRO A 20 -2.22 -15.53 -21.15
C PRO A 20 -2.37 -16.19 -19.77
N LEU A 21 -1.86 -15.55 -18.72
CA LEU A 21 -1.98 -16.05 -17.34
C LEU A 21 -3.45 -16.17 -16.90
N ALA A 22 -4.28 -15.27 -17.40
CA ALA A 22 -5.72 -15.23 -17.19
C ALA A 22 -6.40 -14.54 -18.39
N PRO A 23 -7.75 -14.51 -18.47
CA PRO A 23 -8.43 -13.71 -19.47
C PRO A 23 -7.95 -12.25 -19.46
N ARG A 24 -7.61 -11.72 -20.64
CA ARG A 24 -7.04 -10.37 -20.79
C ARG A 24 -8.04 -9.26 -20.51
N PHE A 25 -9.31 -9.51 -20.72
CA PHE A 25 -10.41 -8.63 -20.36
C PHE A 25 -11.69 -9.43 -20.14
N ARG A 26 -12.72 -8.77 -19.62
CA ARG A 26 -14.06 -9.34 -19.53
C ARG A 26 -15.11 -8.27 -19.72
N LYS A 27 -16.10 -8.55 -20.58
CA LYS A 27 -17.36 -7.80 -20.63
C LYS A 27 -18.42 -8.51 -19.79
N PHE A 28 -19.17 -7.76 -18.98
CA PHE A 28 -20.28 -8.30 -18.18
C PHE A 28 -21.31 -7.23 -17.85
N THR A 29 -22.49 -7.66 -17.42
CA THR A 29 -23.59 -6.77 -17.01
C THR A 29 -23.91 -6.96 -15.54
N THR A 30 -24.03 -5.86 -14.78
CA THR A 30 -24.36 -5.94 -13.35
C THR A 30 -25.78 -6.46 -13.14
N LYS A 31 -25.97 -7.36 -12.17
CA LYS A 31 -27.26 -8.06 -11.97
C LYS A 31 -28.40 -7.15 -11.50
N LYS A 32 -28.08 -6.05 -10.81
CA LYS A 32 -29.09 -5.18 -10.16
C LYS A 32 -29.48 -3.99 -11.03
N GLN A 33 -28.48 -3.31 -11.62
CA GLN A 33 -28.70 -2.08 -12.38
C GLN A 33 -28.49 -2.26 -13.88
N GLY A 34 -28.06 -3.44 -14.35
CA GLY A 34 -27.91 -3.68 -15.79
C GLY A 34 -26.79 -2.85 -16.43
N ILE A 35 -25.77 -2.44 -15.66
CA ILE A 35 -24.64 -1.64 -16.16
C ILE A 35 -23.71 -2.56 -16.95
N ARG A 36 -23.45 -2.24 -18.21
CA ARG A 36 -22.51 -2.97 -19.08
C ARG A 36 -21.09 -2.49 -18.80
N ILE A 37 -20.23 -3.39 -18.33
CA ILE A 37 -18.86 -3.10 -17.92
C ILE A 37 -17.88 -3.86 -18.80
N VAL A 38 -16.86 -3.16 -19.32
CA VAL A 38 -15.66 -3.78 -19.89
C VAL A 38 -14.53 -3.62 -18.88
N ALA A 39 -13.98 -4.73 -18.40
CA ALA A 39 -12.96 -4.76 -17.37
C ALA A 39 -11.61 -5.30 -17.86
N PHE A 40 -10.53 -4.65 -17.43
CA PHE A 40 -9.13 -5.02 -17.70
C PHE A 40 -8.34 -5.21 -16.39
N GLY A 41 -7.20 -5.91 -16.45
CA GLY A 41 -6.36 -6.24 -15.30
C GLY A 41 -4.87 -6.06 -15.58
N PHE A 42 -4.22 -4.99 -15.11
CA PHE A 42 -2.83 -4.69 -15.44
C PHE A 42 -1.86 -4.85 -14.26
N LEU A 43 -0.65 -5.29 -14.54
CA LEU A 43 0.52 -5.16 -13.66
C LEU A 43 1.37 -3.98 -14.13
N PHE A 44 2.01 -3.27 -13.19
CA PHE A 44 2.98 -2.22 -13.52
C PHE A 44 4.16 -2.79 -14.33
N ASP A 45 5.07 -1.93 -14.81
CA ASP A 45 6.25 -2.39 -15.55
C ASP A 45 7.25 -3.16 -14.66
N PHE A 46 6.88 -4.38 -14.24
CA PHE A 46 7.62 -5.24 -13.34
C PHE A 46 8.66 -6.07 -14.11
N LYS A 47 9.94 -5.99 -13.68
CA LYS A 47 11.07 -6.61 -14.40
C LYS A 47 11.75 -7.76 -13.63
N GLN A 48 11.28 -8.10 -12.43
CA GLN A 48 11.89 -9.14 -11.57
C GLN A 48 11.04 -10.42 -11.49
N ASN A 49 10.26 -10.69 -12.54
CA ASN A 49 9.44 -11.88 -12.62
C ASN A 49 10.29 -13.13 -12.91
N TYR A 50 9.80 -14.30 -12.51
CA TYR A 50 10.49 -15.57 -12.78
C TYR A 50 10.43 -15.92 -14.28
N ASN A 51 11.39 -16.71 -14.76
CA ASN A 51 11.64 -16.96 -16.19
C ASN A 51 10.47 -17.59 -16.96
N ASN A 52 9.53 -18.23 -16.27
CA ASN A 52 8.34 -18.85 -16.86
C ASN A 52 7.17 -17.88 -17.04
N THR A 53 7.34 -16.60 -16.71
CA THR A 53 6.32 -15.56 -16.90
C THR A 53 6.86 -14.44 -17.77
N VAL A 54 5.98 -13.69 -18.42
CA VAL A 54 6.33 -12.51 -19.20
C VAL A 54 5.40 -11.38 -18.84
N VAL A 55 5.96 -10.28 -18.32
CA VAL A 55 5.22 -9.04 -18.09
C VAL A 55 5.50 -8.10 -19.25
N GLN A 56 4.47 -7.78 -20.02
CA GLN A 56 4.56 -6.83 -21.12
C GLN A 56 4.27 -5.41 -20.62
N PRO A 57 5.05 -4.39 -21.04
CA PRO A 57 4.75 -3.01 -20.68
C PRO A 57 3.34 -2.61 -21.10
N VAL A 58 2.64 -1.88 -20.25
CA VAL A 58 1.26 -1.44 -20.48
C VAL A 58 1.13 -0.67 -21.77
N GLU A 59 2.07 0.24 -22.04
CA GLU A 59 2.12 1.09 -23.23
C GLU A 59 2.25 0.29 -24.54
N GLU A 60 2.77 -0.94 -24.48
CA GLU A 60 2.80 -1.85 -25.64
C GLU A 60 1.55 -2.74 -25.69
N THR A 61 1.08 -3.22 -24.55
CA THR A 61 -0.14 -4.06 -24.48
C THR A 61 -1.38 -3.34 -24.99
N ILE A 62 -1.54 -2.04 -24.70
CA ILE A 62 -2.70 -1.26 -25.16
C ILE A 62 -2.75 -1.09 -26.69
N LYS A 63 -1.63 -1.31 -27.39
CA LYS A 63 -1.58 -1.25 -28.86
C LYS A 63 -2.01 -2.56 -29.53
N GLU A 64 -2.12 -3.66 -28.76
CA GLU A 64 -2.47 -4.96 -29.31
C GLU A 64 -3.92 -4.99 -29.82
N GLN A 65 -4.13 -5.77 -30.88
CA GLN A 65 -5.41 -5.85 -31.58
C GLN A 65 -6.58 -6.22 -30.65
N TRP A 66 -6.39 -7.17 -29.73
CA TRP A 66 -7.46 -7.58 -28.80
C TRP A 66 -7.89 -6.44 -27.86
N PHE A 67 -6.95 -5.58 -27.43
CA PHE A 67 -7.27 -4.46 -26.55
C PHE A 67 -8.03 -3.40 -27.34
N GLN A 68 -7.51 -3.08 -28.53
CA GLN A 68 -8.13 -2.16 -29.48
C GLN A 68 -9.56 -2.59 -29.86
N ASP A 69 -9.79 -3.89 -30.05
CA ASP A 69 -11.12 -4.42 -30.32
C ASP A 69 -12.05 -4.34 -29.10
N ALA A 70 -11.52 -4.61 -27.89
CA ALA A 70 -12.29 -4.50 -26.66
C ALA A 70 -12.74 -3.05 -26.36
N ILE A 71 -11.87 -2.05 -26.61
CA ILE A 71 -12.22 -0.63 -26.42
C ILE A 71 -12.98 -0.02 -27.59
N ARG A 72 -13.22 -0.76 -28.68
CA ARG A 72 -14.09 -0.33 -29.79
C ARG A 72 -15.55 -0.71 -29.57
N ASP A 73 -15.84 -1.50 -28.53
CA ASP A 73 -17.18 -1.94 -28.19
C ASP A 73 -18.04 -0.75 -27.73
N LYS A 74 -19.07 -0.41 -28.52
CA LYS A 74 -19.98 0.71 -28.23
C LYS A 74 -21.02 0.39 -27.16
N ASP A 75 -21.19 -0.88 -26.82
CA ASP A 75 -22.19 -1.38 -25.88
C ASP A 75 -21.56 -1.49 -24.47
N VAL A 76 -21.09 -0.34 -23.97
CA VAL A 76 -20.40 -0.18 -22.68
C VAL A 76 -20.90 1.06 -21.95
N ASP A 77 -21.22 0.91 -20.66
CA ASP A 77 -21.64 1.99 -19.77
C ASP A 77 -20.51 2.46 -18.84
N LEU A 78 -19.51 1.61 -18.58
CA LEU A 78 -18.36 1.88 -17.71
C LEU A 78 -17.16 1.02 -18.12
N PHE A 79 -15.98 1.64 -18.20
CA PHE A 79 -14.72 0.90 -18.23
C PHE A 79 -14.18 0.74 -16.81
N LEU A 80 -13.76 -0.47 -16.47
CA LEU A 80 -13.18 -0.81 -15.16
C LEU A 80 -11.75 -1.31 -15.35
N VAL A 81 -10.78 -0.60 -14.82
CA VAL A 81 -9.37 -1.00 -14.94
C VAL A 81 -8.85 -1.33 -13.55
N VAL A 82 -8.71 -2.62 -13.26
CA VAL A 82 -8.06 -3.07 -12.02
C VAL A 82 -6.59 -3.34 -12.29
N GLY A 83 -5.75 -3.18 -11.27
CA GLY A 83 -4.35 -3.49 -11.46
C GLY A 83 -3.50 -3.29 -10.23
N HIS A 84 -2.38 -4.01 -10.22
CA HIS A 84 -1.30 -3.74 -9.28
C HIS A 84 -0.40 -2.66 -9.88
N VAL A 85 -0.95 -1.46 -9.99
CA VAL A 85 -0.33 -0.27 -10.61
C VAL A 85 -0.68 0.94 -9.75
N PRO A 86 0.25 1.86 -9.48
CA PRO A 86 -0.09 3.10 -8.79
C PRO A 86 -1.13 3.91 -9.58
N VAL A 87 -2.12 4.48 -8.90
CA VAL A 87 -3.17 5.27 -9.59
C VAL A 87 -2.58 6.49 -10.29
N GLN A 88 -1.64 7.17 -9.66
CA GLN A 88 -0.85 8.23 -10.30
C GLN A 88 0.41 7.63 -10.95
N SER A 89 0.28 7.11 -12.18
CA SER A 89 1.38 6.47 -12.93
C SER A 89 1.30 6.74 -14.43
N LYS A 90 2.42 6.51 -15.14
CA LYS A 90 2.46 6.59 -16.61
C LYS A 90 1.59 5.50 -17.25
N GLU A 91 1.51 4.33 -16.63
CA GLU A 91 0.77 3.18 -17.11
C GLU A 91 -0.74 3.46 -17.12
N TYR A 92 -1.30 3.90 -16.00
CA TYR A 92 -2.73 4.26 -15.95
C TYR A 92 -3.04 5.50 -16.78
N LEU A 93 -2.12 6.47 -16.87
CA LEU A 93 -2.28 7.60 -17.78
C LEU A 93 -2.32 7.16 -19.26
N ALA A 94 -1.51 6.17 -19.66
CA ALA A 94 -1.53 5.62 -21.01
C ALA A 94 -2.84 4.89 -21.32
N ILE A 95 -3.31 4.03 -20.42
CA ILE A 95 -4.61 3.34 -20.56
C ILE A 95 -5.75 4.36 -20.64
N TYR A 96 -5.76 5.36 -19.75
CA TYR A 96 -6.75 6.42 -19.75
C TYR A 96 -6.81 7.12 -21.11
N LYS A 97 -5.66 7.58 -21.64
CA LYS A 97 -5.59 8.26 -22.93
C LYS A 97 -6.10 7.37 -24.07
N GLU A 98 -5.74 6.09 -24.07
CA GLU A 98 -6.14 5.15 -25.11
C GLU A 98 -7.65 4.91 -25.12
N ILE A 99 -8.24 4.62 -23.95
CA ILE A 99 -9.70 4.44 -23.84
C ILE A 99 -10.42 5.74 -24.19
N ARG A 100 -9.96 6.89 -23.69
CA ARG A 100 -10.60 8.19 -23.89
C ARG A 100 -10.52 8.66 -25.35
N GLY A 101 -9.48 8.25 -26.09
CA GLY A 101 -9.36 8.46 -27.54
C GLY A 101 -10.44 7.76 -28.36
N MET A 102 -10.99 6.64 -27.87
CA MET A 102 -12.08 5.89 -28.51
C MET A 102 -13.46 6.22 -27.94
N HIS A 103 -13.53 6.46 -26.64
CA HIS A 103 -14.74 6.74 -25.88
C HIS A 103 -14.60 8.09 -25.17
N TRP A 104 -14.95 9.18 -25.84
CA TRP A 104 -14.76 10.53 -25.29
C TRP A 104 -15.59 10.82 -24.01
N ASP A 105 -16.72 10.12 -23.81
CA ASP A 105 -17.65 10.42 -22.71
C ASP A 105 -17.90 9.28 -21.71
N THR A 106 -17.47 8.05 -22.02
CA THR A 106 -17.79 6.87 -21.19
C THR A 106 -17.01 6.91 -19.87
N PRO A 107 -17.63 6.76 -18.69
CA PRO A 107 -16.91 6.75 -17.41
C PRO A 107 -15.83 5.68 -17.33
N ILE A 108 -14.73 5.96 -16.62
CA ILE A 108 -13.63 5.02 -16.35
C ILE A 108 -13.32 4.99 -14.85
N GLN A 109 -13.31 3.81 -14.24
CA GLN A 109 -12.87 3.64 -12.86
C GLN A 109 -11.61 2.79 -12.81
N PHE A 110 -10.56 3.32 -12.19
CA PHE A 110 -9.32 2.61 -11.91
C PHE A 110 -9.28 2.11 -10.46
N PHE A 111 -8.77 0.91 -10.25
CA PHE A 111 -8.37 0.40 -8.94
C PHE A 111 -6.88 0.06 -9.00
N GLY A 112 -6.07 0.81 -8.25
CA GLY A 112 -4.62 0.68 -8.23
C GLY A 112 -4.08 0.13 -6.92
N GLY A 113 -2.74 0.10 -6.82
CA GLY A 113 -2.01 -0.40 -5.67
C GLY A 113 -0.51 -0.14 -5.80
N HIS A 114 0.30 -1.13 -5.42
CA HIS A 114 1.78 -1.13 -5.44
C HIS A 114 2.46 -0.19 -4.42
N HIS A 115 2.11 1.09 -4.38
CA HIS A 115 2.77 2.07 -3.49
C HIS A 115 2.37 1.99 -2.02
N HIS A 116 1.46 1.10 -1.63
CA HIS A 116 1.11 0.88 -0.22
C HIS A 116 0.51 2.12 0.49
N ILE A 117 -0.18 3.01 -0.25
CA ILE A 117 -0.78 4.24 0.29
C ILE A 117 -2.27 4.32 -0.03
N ARG A 118 -2.99 5.12 0.76
CA ARG A 118 -4.31 5.68 0.39
C ARG A 118 -4.07 6.79 -0.63
N ASP A 119 -4.69 6.69 -1.81
CA ASP A 119 -4.56 7.69 -2.88
C ASP A 119 -5.82 7.71 -3.76
N TYR A 120 -6.13 8.88 -4.31
CA TYR A 120 -7.23 9.11 -5.24
C TYR A 120 -6.76 10.03 -6.35
N ALA A 121 -6.88 9.56 -7.58
CA ALA A 121 -6.41 10.27 -8.77
C ALA A 121 -7.59 10.71 -9.63
N LYS A 122 -7.61 11.97 -10.06
CA LYS A 122 -8.55 12.51 -11.04
C LYS A 122 -7.88 12.62 -12.41
N TYR A 123 -8.39 11.90 -13.41
CA TYR A 123 -7.89 12.00 -14.80
C TYR A 123 -8.70 12.99 -15.64
N ASP A 124 -10.03 12.99 -15.48
CA ASP A 124 -10.98 13.97 -16.03
C ASP A 124 -12.25 14.04 -15.15
N GLU A 125 -13.34 14.64 -15.63
CA GLU A 125 -14.61 14.72 -14.87
C GLU A 125 -15.36 13.38 -14.74
N LYS A 126 -15.02 12.37 -15.54
CA LYS A 126 -15.67 11.06 -15.63
C LYS A 126 -14.69 9.88 -15.46
N ALA A 127 -13.45 10.14 -15.07
CA ALA A 127 -12.40 9.15 -14.90
C ALA A 127 -11.59 9.39 -13.63
N TYR A 128 -11.63 8.40 -12.74
CA TYR A 128 -10.98 8.46 -11.43
C TYR A 128 -10.33 7.13 -11.08
N GLY A 129 -9.34 7.17 -10.18
CA GLY A 129 -8.66 5.98 -9.66
C GLY A 129 -8.52 6.00 -8.14
N ILE A 130 -8.67 4.84 -7.50
CA ILE A 130 -8.43 4.68 -6.05
C ILE A 130 -7.31 3.67 -5.78
N ALA A 131 -6.43 3.96 -4.83
CA ALA A 131 -5.51 3.01 -4.21
C ALA A 131 -5.82 2.90 -2.71
N SER A 132 -5.91 1.67 -2.21
CA SER A 132 -6.54 1.37 -0.92
C SER A 132 -5.54 0.95 0.15
N GLY A 133 -4.41 1.65 0.29
CA GLY A 133 -3.44 1.40 1.36
C GLY A 133 -2.73 0.05 1.25
N ARG A 134 -2.53 -0.61 2.38
CA ARG A 134 -1.73 -1.84 2.53
C ARG A 134 -2.22 -2.72 3.68
N PHE A 135 -1.70 -3.95 3.73
CA PHE A 135 -1.68 -4.85 4.90
C PHE A 135 -3.01 -5.06 5.64
N MET A 136 -4.13 -4.98 4.93
CA MET A 136 -5.46 -5.04 5.54
C MET A 136 -5.67 -3.94 6.60
N GLU A 137 -5.04 -2.77 6.44
CA GLU A 137 -5.29 -1.60 7.29
C GLU A 137 -6.46 -0.77 6.73
N THR A 138 -6.75 -0.91 5.43
CA THR A 138 -7.69 -0.06 4.70
C THR A 138 -8.58 -0.86 3.76
N ILE A 139 -9.87 -0.55 3.76
CA ILE A 139 -10.83 -0.94 2.72
C ILE A 139 -11.22 0.31 1.94
N GLY A 140 -10.80 0.37 0.67
CA GLY A 140 -11.19 1.46 -0.22
C GLY A 140 -12.61 1.28 -0.73
N PHE A 141 -13.41 2.34 -0.62
CA PHE A 141 -14.78 2.41 -1.10
C PHE A 141 -14.90 3.49 -2.17
N VAL A 142 -15.59 3.19 -3.26
CA VAL A 142 -15.96 4.16 -4.30
C VAL A 142 -17.41 3.96 -4.68
N SER A 143 -18.15 5.07 -4.81
CA SER A 143 -19.49 5.09 -5.41
C SER A 143 -19.50 5.98 -6.65
N ILE A 144 -20.30 5.59 -7.64
CA ILE A 144 -20.50 6.35 -8.88
C ILE A 144 -22.01 6.45 -9.11
N ASN A 145 -22.54 7.68 -9.01
CA ASN A 145 -23.94 7.94 -9.32
C ASN A 145 -24.08 8.45 -10.76
N GLY A 146 -25.25 8.23 -11.36
CA GLY A 146 -25.57 8.75 -12.70
C GLY A 146 -25.03 7.92 -13.86
N LEU A 147 -24.59 6.68 -13.64
CA LEU A 147 -24.23 5.77 -14.73
C LEU A 147 -25.45 5.39 -15.58
N SER A 148 -25.23 5.23 -16.89
CA SER A 148 -26.21 4.65 -17.80
C SER A 148 -26.54 3.22 -17.35
N THR A 149 -27.82 2.92 -17.23
CA THR A 149 -28.35 1.60 -16.90
C THR A 149 -29.11 1.13 -18.12
N GLY A 150 -28.74 -0.01 -18.72
CA GLY A 150 -29.19 -0.46 -20.05
C GLY A 150 -30.71 -0.74 -20.24
N GLY A 151 -31.61 -0.10 -19.48
CA GLY A 151 -33.06 -0.20 -19.60
C GLY A 151 -33.78 1.15 -19.51
N LYS A 152 -34.36 1.60 -20.62
CA LYS A 152 -35.56 2.46 -20.74
C LYS A 152 -35.75 3.66 -19.79
N LYS A 153 -34.69 4.38 -19.43
CA LYS A 153 -34.77 5.84 -19.33
C LYS A 153 -33.48 6.37 -19.93
N ALA A 154 -33.61 7.13 -21.03
CA ALA A 154 -32.61 8.12 -21.33
C ALA A 154 -32.52 9.00 -20.08
N LEU A 155 -31.51 8.75 -19.22
CA LEU A 155 -31.07 9.77 -18.29
C LEU A 155 -30.86 11.00 -19.17
N SER A 156 -31.55 12.09 -18.83
CA SER A 156 -31.37 13.37 -19.49
C SER A 156 -29.88 13.56 -19.69
N THR A 157 -29.48 13.82 -20.93
CA THR A 157 -28.12 13.98 -21.46
C THR A 157 -27.29 15.10 -20.80
N SER A 158 -27.51 15.41 -19.52
CA SER A 158 -27.11 16.67 -18.88
C SER A 158 -26.53 16.54 -17.47
N ALA A 159 -26.47 15.35 -16.84
CA ALA A 159 -25.84 15.21 -15.52
C ALA A 159 -24.56 14.38 -15.64
N ASN A 160 -23.40 15.01 -15.39
CA ASN A 160 -22.13 14.29 -15.24
C ASN A 160 -22.25 13.31 -14.06
N PRO A 161 -21.73 12.08 -14.17
CA PRO A 161 -21.70 11.15 -13.06
C PRO A 161 -20.89 11.75 -11.91
N SER A 162 -21.35 11.55 -10.68
CA SER A 162 -20.65 11.99 -9.48
C SER A 162 -19.90 10.83 -8.86
N PHE A 163 -18.66 11.07 -8.44
CA PHE A 163 -17.81 10.07 -7.79
C PHE A 163 -17.61 10.43 -6.33
N THR A 164 -17.60 9.44 -5.46
CA THR A 164 -17.26 9.59 -4.04
C THR A 164 -16.31 8.48 -3.63
N ARG A 165 -15.36 8.79 -2.75
CA ARG A 165 -14.34 7.86 -2.25
C ARG A 165 -14.24 7.89 -0.74
N LYS A 166 -13.99 6.74 -0.13
CA LYS A 166 -13.64 6.59 1.28
C LYS A 166 -12.55 5.56 1.50
N TYR A 167 -11.73 5.78 2.53
CA TYR A 167 -10.78 4.82 3.06
C TYR A 167 -11.27 4.39 4.44
N ILE A 168 -11.82 3.19 4.50
CA ILE A 168 -12.42 2.64 5.71
C ILE A 168 -11.33 1.91 6.49
N ASP A 169 -11.13 2.25 7.75
CA ASP A 169 -10.23 1.48 8.60
C ASP A 169 -10.76 0.05 8.78
N ASN A 170 -9.86 -0.93 8.68
CA ASN A 170 -10.23 -2.33 8.79
C ASN A 170 -10.42 -2.76 10.26
N ASN A 171 -11.43 -2.23 10.93
CA ASN A 171 -11.78 -2.56 12.31
C ASN A 171 -13.31 -2.67 12.50
N LEU A 172 -13.73 -3.37 13.55
CA LEU A 172 -15.16 -3.58 13.83
C LEU A 172 -15.92 -2.28 14.10
N TRP A 173 -15.25 -1.27 14.66
CA TRP A 173 -15.87 0.03 14.94
C TRP A 173 -16.29 0.74 13.64
N SER A 174 -15.45 0.72 12.60
CA SER A 174 -15.77 1.21 11.25
C SER A 174 -16.84 0.37 10.58
N PHE A 175 -16.78 -0.95 10.74
CA PHE A 175 -17.77 -1.84 10.15
C PHE A 175 -19.15 -1.69 10.75
N TYR A 176 -19.26 -1.55 12.07
CA TYR A 176 -20.53 -1.31 12.75
C TYR A 176 -21.17 -0.02 12.27
N HIS A 177 -20.39 1.07 12.19
CA HIS A 177 -20.85 2.35 11.67
C HIS A 177 -21.43 2.24 10.26
N HIS A 178 -20.65 1.74 9.30
CA HIS A 178 -21.05 1.74 7.88
C HIS A 178 -22.13 0.71 7.56
N SER A 179 -22.27 -0.33 8.40
CA SER A 179 -23.33 -1.35 8.26
C SER A 179 -24.62 -0.99 8.99
N GLY A 180 -24.57 -0.06 9.96
CA GLY A 180 -25.67 0.19 10.90
C GLY A 180 -25.94 -0.99 11.85
N LEU A 181 -25.00 -1.93 11.97
CA LEU A 181 -25.07 -3.09 12.84
C LEU A 181 -24.20 -2.88 14.08
N ASN A 182 -24.27 -3.80 15.04
CA ASN A 182 -23.50 -3.76 16.28
C ASN A 182 -22.87 -5.13 16.57
N GLU A 183 -22.19 -5.24 17.71
CA GLU A 183 -21.49 -6.46 18.12
C GLU A 183 -22.34 -7.74 18.08
N THR A 184 -23.65 -7.63 18.33
CA THR A 184 -24.55 -8.80 18.33
C THR A 184 -25.16 -9.11 16.96
N THR A 185 -25.28 -8.11 16.08
CA THR A 185 -25.99 -8.24 14.80
C THR A 185 -25.07 -8.25 13.57
N PHE A 186 -23.85 -7.74 13.69
CA PHE A 186 -22.84 -7.73 12.64
C PHE A 186 -22.25 -9.11 12.35
N PRO A 187 -21.89 -9.95 13.35
CA PRO A 187 -21.27 -11.23 13.09
C PRO A 187 -22.22 -12.18 12.35
N THR A 188 -21.77 -12.73 11.22
CA THR A 188 -22.47 -13.80 10.52
C THR A 188 -21.85 -15.16 10.85
N GLU A 189 -22.62 -16.25 10.74
CA GLU A 189 -22.10 -17.61 10.97
C GLU A 189 -20.94 -17.95 10.00
N GLN A 190 -21.05 -17.50 8.74
CA GLN A 190 -19.95 -17.64 7.79
C GLN A 190 -18.70 -16.86 8.24
N GLY A 191 -18.86 -15.60 8.69
CA GLY A 191 -17.76 -14.78 9.18
C GLY A 191 -17.05 -15.42 10.38
N LYS A 192 -17.82 -15.89 11.38
CA LYS A 192 -17.28 -16.61 12.54
C LYS A 192 -16.51 -17.87 12.15
N ASN A 193 -17.04 -18.64 11.19
CA ASN A 193 -16.37 -19.84 10.68
C ASN A 193 -15.03 -19.51 10.00
N VAL A 194 -14.97 -18.42 9.23
CA VAL A 194 -13.70 -17.94 8.64
C VAL A 194 -12.72 -17.49 9.73
N SER A 195 -13.17 -16.75 10.75
CA SER A 195 -12.31 -16.37 11.87
C SER A 195 -11.71 -17.58 12.59
N LYS A 196 -12.54 -18.60 12.87
CA LYS A 196 -12.09 -19.86 13.48
C LYS A 196 -11.09 -20.61 12.59
N MET A 197 -11.30 -20.61 11.28
CA MET A 197 -10.37 -21.22 10.33
C MET A 197 -9.01 -20.50 10.33
N ILE A 198 -9.00 -19.17 10.41
CA ILE A 198 -7.76 -18.38 10.51
C ILE A 198 -7.02 -18.70 11.82
N GLU A 199 -7.73 -18.71 12.95
CA GLU A 199 -7.17 -19.07 14.26
C GLU A 199 -6.53 -20.47 14.24
N GLN A 200 -7.24 -21.46 13.68
CA GLN A 200 -6.72 -22.82 13.52
C GLN A 200 -5.46 -22.87 12.64
N ALA A 201 -5.45 -22.13 11.53
CA ALA A 201 -4.28 -22.06 10.66
C ALA A 201 -3.07 -21.43 11.37
N ARG A 202 -3.26 -20.36 12.14
CA ARG A 202 -2.20 -19.74 12.95
C ARG A 202 -1.59 -20.73 13.94
N HIS A 203 -2.44 -21.49 14.63
CA HIS A 203 -2.00 -22.51 15.58
C HIS A 203 -1.23 -23.64 14.89
N ILE A 204 -1.73 -24.19 13.78
CA ILE A 204 -1.05 -25.26 13.01
C ILE A 204 0.33 -24.81 12.51
N LEU A 205 0.44 -23.55 12.09
CA LEU A 205 1.69 -22.96 11.61
C LEU A 205 2.59 -22.44 12.74
N ASN A 206 2.15 -22.55 13.99
CA ASN A 206 2.85 -22.09 15.19
C ASN A 206 3.27 -20.61 15.12
N LEU A 207 2.43 -19.75 14.52
CA LEU A 207 2.76 -18.34 14.28
C LEU A 207 2.89 -17.52 15.57
N ASP A 208 2.23 -17.96 16.64
CA ASP A 208 2.25 -17.31 17.96
C ASP A 208 3.42 -17.76 18.85
N HIS A 209 4.36 -18.55 18.33
CA HIS A 209 5.57 -18.93 19.07
C HIS A 209 6.44 -17.71 19.34
N ILE A 210 6.70 -17.44 20.62
CA ILE A 210 7.47 -16.28 21.10
C ILE A 210 8.96 -16.60 21.07
N TYR A 211 9.75 -15.79 20.36
CA TYR A 211 11.21 -15.85 20.37
C TYR A 211 11.83 -14.97 21.46
N GLY A 212 11.15 -13.89 21.84
CA GLY A 212 11.61 -12.94 22.85
C GLY A 212 10.65 -11.77 22.98
N CYS A 213 11.09 -10.70 23.64
CA CYS A 213 10.32 -9.47 23.80
C CYS A 213 11.17 -8.24 23.45
N THR A 214 10.55 -7.25 22.82
CA THR A 214 11.14 -5.95 22.54
C THR A 214 10.75 -4.96 23.65
N PRO A 215 11.70 -4.23 24.26
CA PRO A 215 11.40 -3.33 25.37
C PRO A 215 10.77 -1.98 24.97
N HIS A 216 10.83 -1.60 23.69
CA HIS A 216 10.28 -0.36 23.14
C HIS A 216 9.93 -0.54 21.66
N ASP A 217 9.16 0.38 21.09
CA ASP A 217 8.84 0.38 19.66
C ASP A 217 10.07 0.75 18.81
N LEU A 218 10.23 0.08 17.67
CA LEU A 218 11.22 0.40 16.65
C LEU A 218 10.52 0.69 15.32
N TRP A 219 10.65 1.92 14.87
CA TRP A 219 9.93 2.45 13.74
C TRP A 219 10.76 2.39 12.45
N MET A 220 10.11 2.00 11.36
CA MET A 220 10.65 2.13 10.01
C MET A 220 10.69 3.58 9.57
N SER A 221 9.64 4.36 9.84
CA SER A 221 9.53 5.72 9.28
C SER A 221 8.86 6.75 10.19
N ARG A 222 8.47 6.41 11.43
CA ARG A 222 7.86 7.39 12.36
C ARG A 222 8.87 8.29 13.09
N VAL A 223 10.15 7.96 13.02
CA VAL A 223 11.28 8.77 13.50
C VAL A 223 12.34 8.88 12.41
N PRO A 224 13.16 9.95 12.37
CA PRO A 224 14.20 10.06 11.36
C PRO A 224 15.28 9.00 11.57
N TYR A 225 15.82 8.42 10.51
CA TYR A 225 17.08 7.68 10.61
C TYR A 225 18.27 8.67 10.70
N PRO A 226 19.22 8.53 11.64
CA PRO A 226 19.49 7.37 12.50
C PRO A 226 19.09 7.55 13.99
N HIS A 227 17.86 7.96 14.27
CA HIS A 227 17.31 8.02 15.64
C HIS A 227 17.36 6.65 16.33
N ASN A 228 17.45 6.62 17.66
CA ASN A 228 17.59 5.37 18.43
C ASN A 228 16.37 4.46 18.33
N ALA A 229 15.17 5.04 18.23
CA ALA A 229 13.92 4.30 17.99
C ALA A 229 13.72 3.90 16.50
N SER A 230 14.71 4.10 15.63
CA SER A 230 14.63 3.62 14.25
C SER A 230 15.11 2.17 14.16
N ILE A 231 14.31 1.33 13.52
CA ILE A 231 14.67 -0.07 13.28
C ILE A 231 15.98 -0.22 12.50
N TYR A 232 16.25 0.69 11.56
CA TYR A 232 17.48 0.65 10.77
C TYR A 232 18.71 0.99 11.61
N THR A 233 18.58 1.92 12.58
CA THR A 233 19.65 2.24 13.54
C THR A 233 19.95 1.04 14.43
N TRP A 234 18.91 0.35 14.91
CA TRP A 234 19.06 -0.87 15.70
C TRP A 234 19.75 -1.99 14.90
N LEU A 235 19.32 -2.23 13.66
CA LEU A 235 19.95 -3.20 12.77
C LEU A 235 21.41 -2.84 12.47
N GLU A 236 21.69 -1.57 12.17
CA GLU A 236 23.03 -1.06 11.88
C GLU A 236 23.99 -1.24 13.06
N LYS A 237 23.56 -0.84 14.26
CA LYS A 237 24.47 -0.71 15.42
C LYS A 237 24.62 -2.01 16.21
N GLN A 238 23.61 -2.89 16.19
CA GLN A 238 23.57 -4.08 17.04
C GLN A 238 23.43 -5.36 16.22
N VAL A 239 22.31 -5.53 15.53
CA VAL A 239 21.93 -6.83 14.94
C VAL A 239 22.89 -7.29 13.86
N LEU A 240 23.17 -6.44 12.86
CA LEU A 240 24.03 -6.82 11.73
C LEU A 240 25.49 -7.03 12.18
N PRO A 241 26.10 -6.16 13.00
CA PRO A 241 27.43 -6.42 13.56
C PRO A 241 27.47 -7.74 14.33
N ASP A 242 26.53 -8.01 15.23
CA ASP A 242 26.57 -9.20 16.07
C ASP A 242 26.30 -10.49 15.29
N SER A 243 25.34 -10.47 14.37
CA SER A 243 24.94 -11.64 13.59
C SER A 243 26.00 -12.07 12.57
N LEU A 244 26.75 -11.12 12.01
CA LEU A 244 27.67 -11.38 10.89
C LEU A 244 29.14 -11.43 11.31
N ARG A 245 29.48 -11.04 12.54
CA ARG A 245 30.87 -11.05 13.06
C ARG A 245 31.54 -12.42 12.94
N ALA A 246 30.82 -13.49 13.26
CA ALA A 246 31.35 -14.86 13.18
C ALA A 246 31.72 -15.29 11.75
N GLY A 247 31.10 -14.67 10.73
CA GLY A 247 31.39 -14.94 9.32
C GLY A 247 32.59 -14.16 8.76
N LEU A 248 33.20 -13.26 9.54
CA LEU A 248 34.34 -12.48 9.09
C LEU A 248 35.63 -13.31 9.01
N ARG A 249 36.49 -12.94 8.06
CA ARG A 249 37.88 -13.44 8.02
C ARG A 249 38.65 -12.90 9.22
N ALA A 250 39.55 -13.72 9.76
CA ALA A 250 40.41 -13.35 10.88
C ALA A 250 41.12 -12.01 10.63
N ASN A 251 41.13 -11.13 11.63
CA ASN A 251 41.75 -9.80 11.59
C ASN A 251 41.28 -8.89 10.44
N LYS A 252 40.04 -9.09 9.95
CA LYS A 252 39.42 -8.22 8.93
C LYS A 252 38.17 -7.57 9.47
N THR A 253 37.92 -6.34 9.04
CA THR A 253 36.64 -5.65 9.21
C THR A 253 35.69 -5.99 8.06
N GLY A 254 34.40 -5.77 8.27
CA GLY A 254 33.36 -5.92 7.26
C GLY A 254 32.52 -4.66 7.12
N MET A 255 31.93 -4.47 5.94
CA MET A 255 30.89 -3.49 5.71
C MET A 255 29.72 -4.21 5.05
N VAL A 256 28.53 -4.06 5.63
CA VAL A 256 27.29 -4.64 5.13
C VAL A 256 26.42 -3.53 4.61
N ILE A 257 25.80 -3.71 3.46
CA ILE A 257 24.82 -2.78 2.89
C ILE A 257 23.51 -3.54 2.76
N VAL A 258 22.43 -2.99 3.31
CA VAL A 258 21.07 -3.56 3.25
C VAL A 258 20.12 -2.50 2.73
N ASN A 259 19.22 -2.90 1.82
CA ASN A 259 18.19 -2.01 1.35
C ASN A 259 17.05 -1.89 2.37
N THR A 260 16.52 -0.68 2.59
CA THR A 260 15.48 -0.45 3.61
C THR A 260 14.17 -1.16 3.26
N GLY A 261 13.87 -1.37 1.97
CA GLY A 261 12.69 -2.09 1.49
C GLY A 261 12.68 -3.59 1.78
N ALA A 262 13.79 -4.15 2.27
CA ALA A 262 13.85 -5.51 2.78
C ALA A 262 13.04 -5.68 4.09
N LEU A 263 12.82 -4.58 4.81
CA LEU A 263 12.02 -4.53 6.03
C LEU A 263 10.62 -4.06 5.67
N ARG A 264 9.58 -4.68 6.23
CA ARG A 264 8.18 -4.49 5.79
C ARG A 264 7.24 -3.99 6.88
N PHE A 265 7.64 -4.03 8.14
CA PHE A 265 6.82 -3.57 9.26
C PHE A 265 7.65 -3.05 10.44
N ASP A 266 7.01 -2.25 11.29
CA ASP A 266 7.57 -1.80 12.57
C ASP A 266 7.68 -2.98 13.55
N ILE A 267 8.51 -2.83 14.58
CA ILE A 267 8.51 -3.75 15.74
C ILE A 267 7.88 -3.00 16.91
N PHE A 268 6.84 -3.56 17.50
CA PHE A 268 6.21 -3.00 18.69
C PHE A 268 6.82 -3.55 19.98
N LYS A 269 6.75 -2.78 21.07
CA LYS A 269 7.02 -3.17 22.44
C LYS A 269 6.18 -4.41 22.78
N GLY A 270 6.79 -5.39 23.42
CA GLY A 270 6.14 -6.65 23.79
C GLY A 270 6.66 -7.86 23.02
N PRO A 271 5.87 -8.95 22.92
CA PRO A 271 6.31 -10.21 22.36
C PRO A 271 6.71 -10.12 20.88
N PHE A 272 7.87 -10.68 20.55
CA PHE A 272 8.32 -10.92 19.18
C PHE A 272 8.08 -12.38 18.84
N THR A 273 7.13 -12.65 17.95
CA THR A 273 6.71 -14.00 17.57
C THR A 273 7.27 -14.45 16.23
N GLN A 274 7.04 -15.71 15.87
CA GLN A 274 7.28 -16.22 14.53
C GLN A 274 6.55 -15.42 13.45
N ASP A 275 5.31 -14.99 13.72
CA ASP A 275 4.57 -14.08 12.84
C ASP A 275 5.28 -12.71 12.71
N THR A 276 5.74 -12.13 13.82
CA THR A 276 6.50 -10.86 13.80
C THR A 276 7.75 -10.96 12.92
N ALA A 277 8.45 -12.10 12.94
CA ALA A 277 9.61 -12.32 12.07
C ALA A 277 9.24 -12.27 10.58
N PHE A 278 8.14 -12.91 10.18
CA PHE A 278 7.63 -12.88 8.80
C PHE A 278 7.10 -11.49 8.41
N MET A 279 6.40 -10.79 9.31
CA MET A 279 5.95 -9.43 9.07
C MET A 279 7.12 -8.47 8.88
N LEU A 280 8.19 -8.63 9.65
CA LEU A 280 9.36 -7.77 9.60
C LEU A 280 10.20 -7.99 8.34
N SER A 281 10.65 -9.22 8.10
CA SER A 281 11.62 -9.55 7.04
C SER A 281 11.22 -10.84 6.30
N PRO A 282 10.19 -10.79 5.42
CA PRO A 282 9.65 -11.97 4.76
C PRO A 282 10.54 -12.53 3.63
N PHE A 283 11.57 -11.80 3.21
CA PHE A 283 12.42 -12.23 2.10
C PHE A 283 13.46 -13.24 2.55
N THR A 284 13.61 -14.33 1.81
CA THR A 284 14.62 -15.38 2.05
C THR A 284 16.01 -15.01 1.52
N SER A 285 16.28 -13.71 1.34
CA SER A 285 17.56 -13.22 0.82
C SER A 285 18.67 -13.44 1.85
N GLY A 286 19.77 -14.05 1.41
CA GLY A 286 20.98 -14.21 2.20
C GLY A 286 22.04 -13.15 1.91
N PHE A 287 23.06 -13.08 2.77
CA PHE A 287 24.20 -12.21 2.54
C PHE A 287 25.19 -12.82 1.53
N ARG A 288 25.62 -12.01 0.57
CA ARG A 288 26.78 -12.28 -0.30
C ARG A 288 27.87 -11.28 0.03
N TYR A 289 29.14 -11.65 -0.17
CA TYR A 289 30.26 -10.78 0.15
C TYR A 289 31.34 -10.77 -0.94
N ALA A 290 32.01 -9.63 -1.07
CA ALA A 290 33.21 -9.46 -1.87
C ALA A 290 34.43 -9.27 -0.94
N LYS A 291 35.54 -9.94 -1.24
CA LYS A 291 36.77 -9.89 -0.43
C LYS A 291 37.59 -8.66 -0.81
N ASP A 292 38.26 -8.10 0.21
CA ASP A 292 39.33 -7.10 0.06
C ASP A 292 38.95 -5.87 -0.79
N VAL A 293 37.68 -5.46 -0.71
CA VAL A 293 37.20 -4.21 -1.31
C VAL A 293 37.77 -3.03 -0.51
N PRO A 294 38.46 -2.07 -1.15
CA PRO A 294 38.93 -0.87 -0.47
C PRO A 294 37.77 -0.09 0.15
N TYR A 295 37.91 0.34 1.41
CA TYR A 295 36.83 1.00 2.15
C TYR A 295 36.27 2.24 1.43
N GLU A 296 37.14 3.07 0.86
CA GLU A 296 36.74 4.25 0.08
C GLU A 296 35.86 3.90 -1.13
N LYS A 297 36.07 2.72 -1.74
CA LYS A 297 35.22 2.23 -2.83
C LYS A 297 33.90 1.68 -2.30
N ALA A 298 33.90 0.97 -1.18
CA ALA A 298 32.68 0.47 -0.55
C ALA A 298 31.75 1.62 -0.13
N LYS A 299 32.30 2.71 0.41
CA LYS A 299 31.55 3.93 0.75
C LYS A 299 30.90 4.59 -0.47
N GLN A 300 31.62 4.66 -1.59
CA GLN A 300 31.09 5.19 -2.86
C GLN A 300 29.87 4.38 -3.35
N ILE A 301 29.83 3.06 -3.13
CA ILE A 301 28.68 2.23 -3.50
C ILE A 301 27.42 2.68 -2.74
N LEU A 302 27.52 2.90 -1.42
CA LEU A 302 26.38 3.35 -0.64
C LEU A 302 25.88 4.74 -1.10
N GLU A 303 26.80 5.66 -1.37
CA GLU A 303 26.46 7.00 -1.88
C GLU A 303 25.72 6.93 -3.21
N VAL A 304 26.17 6.07 -4.14
CA VAL A 304 25.50 5.83 -5.43
C VAL A 304 24.10 5.26 -5.22
N LEU A 305 23.96 4.22 -4.39
CA LEU A 305 22.66 3.59 -4.11
C LEU A 305 21.66 4.56 -3.49
N ASN A 306 22.11 5.48 -2.62
CA ASN A 306 21.24 6.44 -1.95
C ASN A 306 20.94 7.72 -2.75
N ARG A 307 21.83 8.16 -3.66
CA ARG A 307 21.65 9.42 -4.41
C ARG A 307 21.18 9.21 -5.85
N GLN A 308 21.81 8.28 -6.57
CA GLN A 308 21.67 8.24 -8.03
C GLN A 308 20.39 7.56 -8.49
N MET A 309 19.81 6.64 -7.71
CA MET A 309 18.58 5.94 -8.15
C MET A 309 17.36 6.86 -8.25
N LYS A 310 17.22 7.86 -7.37
CA LYS A 310 16.13 8.85 -7.46
C LYS A 310 16.28 9.74 -8.70
N ILE A 311 17.51 10.11 -9.03
CA ILE A 311 17.84 10.90 -10.22
C ILE A 311 17.58 10.08 -11.48
N LEU A 312 18.08 8.84 -11.52
CA LEU A 312 17.91 7.95 -12.66
C LEU A 312 16.44 7.61 -12.87
N ALA A 313 15.63 7.40 -11.84
CA ALA A 313 14.19 7.14 -11.98
C ALA A 313 13.38 8.35 -12.51
N GLY A 314 13.86 9.58 -12.30
CA GLY A 314 13.20 10.81 -12.76
C GLY A 314 13.54 11.25 -14.18
N MET A 315 14.47 10.58 -14.87
CA MET A 315 14.87 10.92 -16.24
C MET A 315 13.84 10.41 -17.26
N SER A 316 13.52 11.20 -18.29
CA SER A 316 12.52 10.82 -19.32
C SER A 316 12.92 9.61 -20.16
N GLN A 317 14.20 9.22 -20.14
CA GLN A 317 14.76 8.04 -20.80
C GLN A 317 15.11 6.92 -19.81
N SER A 318 14.64 7.01 -18.56
CA SER A 318 14.94 6.01 -17.55
C SER A 318 14.36 4.65 -17.92
N THR A 319 15.22 3.63 -17.94
CA THR A 319 14.81 2.22 -18.02
C THR A 319 14.64 1.60 -16.64
N LEU A 320 14.76 2.37 -15.55
CA LEU A 320 14.57 1.87 -14.20
C LEU A 320 13.08 1.67 -13.94
N SER A 321 12.69 0.41 -13.84
CA SER A 321 11.37 -0.02 -13.40
C SER A 321 11.12 0.38 -11.94
N ALA A 322 9.85 0.59 -11.55
CA ALA A 322 9.45 0.77 -10.15
C ALA A 322 9.90 -0.42 -9.25
N SER A 323 10.20 -1.58 -9.83
CA SER A 323 10.79 -2.72 -9.12
C SER A 323 12.24 -2.51 -8.70
N ALA A 324 12.94 -1.51 -9.24
CA ALA A 324 14.33 -1.21 -8.91
C ALA A 324 14.48 -0.33 -7.65
N PHE A 325 13.38 0.17 -7.08
CA PHE A 325 13.44 0.93 -5.84
C PHE A 325 13.82 0.02 -4.67
N LEU A 326 14.82 0.48 -3.91
CA LEU A 326 15.41 -0.26 -2.80
C LEU A 326 14.77 0.07 -1.45
N SER A 327 13.96 1.14 -1.39
CA SER A 327 13.17 1.55 -0.22
C SER A 327 11.79 0.88 -0.16
N PRO A 328 11.10 0.91 0.99
CA PRO A 328 9.69 0.50 1.08
C PRO A 328 8.80 1.21 0.03
N PRO A 329 7.73 0.58 -0.49
CA PRO A 329 6.92 1.13 -1.57
C PRO A 329 6.31 2.51 -1.28
N GLU A 330 5.90 2.76 -0.04
CA GLU A 330 5.32 4.04 0.39
C GLU A 330 6.31 5.22 0.25
N GLN A 331 7.61 4.95 0.31
CA GLN A 331 8.67 5.96 0.15
C GLN A 331 8.79 6.47 -1.30
N GLN A 332 8.20 5.77 -2.28
CA GLN A 332 8.29 6.14 -3.69
C GLN A 332 7.41 7.35 -4.03
N LYS A 333 6.23 7.47 -3.40
CA LYS A 333 5.31 8.60 -3.64
C LYS A 333 5.61 9.81 -2.75
N ILE A 334 6.14 9.58 -1.56
CA ILE A 334 6.36 10.62 -0.56
C ILE A 334 7.67 11.36 -0.84
N SER A 335 7.56 12.58 -1.38
CA SER A 335 8.70 13.38 -1.83
C SER A 335 9.38 14.18 -0.71
N ARG A 336 8.69 14.43 0.40
CA ARG A 336 9.17 15.17 1.57
C ARG A 336 8.71 14.50 2.86
N ASP A 337 9.39 14.82 3.95
CA ASP A 337 8.97 14.36 5.28
C ASP A 337 7.61 15.00 5.62
N ILE A 338 6.75 14.25 6.30
CA ILE A 338 5.46 14.70 6.79
C ILE A 338 5.60 14.78 8.31
N ILE A 339 5.76 15.99 8.81
CA ILE A 339 6.03 16.25 10.23
C ILE A 339 4.88 17.11 10.76
N PHE A 340 4.31 16.66 11.88
CA PHE A 340 3.31 17.37 12.66
C PHE A 340 3.98 17.75 13.98
N ASP A 341 3.85 19.02 14.39
CA ASP A 341 4.44 19.50 15.64
C ASP A 341 3.67 18.91 16.84
N ASP A 342 4.37 18.14 17.66
CA ASP A 342 3.86 17.50 18.89
C ASP A 342 3.69 18.48 20.07
N SER A 343 3.39 19.77 19.82
CA SER A 343 3.21 20.72 20.92
C SER A 343 2.03 20.40 21.85
N ASP A 344 1.15 19.48 21.44
CA ASP A 344 -0.01 19.03 22.23
C ASP A 344 0.13 17.58 22.78
N ASN A 345 1.22 16.86 22.50
CA ASN A 345 1.37 15.43 22.83
C ASN A 345 2.48 15.11 23.85
N ASN A 346 2.92 16.09 24.65
CA ASN A 346 3.92 15.90 25.73
C ASN A 346 3.46 15.03 26.91
N ASN A 347 2.56 14.07 26.71
CA ASN A 347 2.28 13.03 27.71
C ASN A 347 3.01 11.75 27.31
N ASP A 348 4.32 11.74 27.58
CA ASP A 348 5.09 10.55 27.92
C ASP A 348 4.57 9.95 29.24
N ASP A 349 3.28 9.58 29.30
CA ASP A 349 2.73 8.79 30.40
C ASP A 349 2.46 7.37 29.88
N ASP A 350 3.49 6.53 30.09
CA ASP A 350 3.35 5.09 30.29
C ASP A 350 2.19 4.82 31.29
N ASP A 351 1.46 3.73 31.07
CA ASP A 351 0.56 3.08 32.03
C ASP A 351 -0.75 3.81 32.42
N GLN A 352 -1.75 3.79 31.54
CA GLN A 352 -3.15 3.62 32.00
C GLN A 352 -3.95 2.64 31.14
N GLU A 353 -4.40 1.56 31.79
CA GLU A 353 -5.43 0.61 31.36
C GLU A 353 -6.84 1.27 31.29
N GLY A 354 -6.94 2.40 30.59
CA GLY A 354 -8.20 3.09 30.30
C GLY A 354 -8.58 2.90 28.84
N GLY A 355 -9.70 2.21 28.58
CA GLY A 355 -10.17 1.99 27.21
C GLY A 355 -10.30 3.29 26.42
N ILE A 356 -9.64 3.36 25.26
CA ILE A 356 -9.77 4.49 24.33
C ILE A 356 -11.22 4.56 23.88
N HIS A 357 -11.93 5.61 24.27
CA HIS A 357 -13.32 5.84 23.86
C HIS A 357 -13.34 6.71 22.61
N ILE A 358 -13.59 6.10 21.44
CA ILE A 358 -13.76 6.83 20.18
C ILE A 358 -15.26 7.15 19.99
N PRO A 359 -15.67 8.42 20.02
CA PRO A 359 -17.06 8.80 19.79
C PRO A 359 -17.50 8.47 18.36
N ALA A 360 -18.77 8.11 18.17
CA ALA A 360 -19.34 7.91 16.82
C ALA A 360 -19.31 9.18 15.93
N SER A 361 -19.14 10.37 16.53
CA SER A 361 -18.97 11.64 15.80
C SER A 361 -17.64 11.74 15.05
N ASP A 362 -16.67 10.87 15.35
CA ASP A 362 -15.37 10.83 14.68
C ASP A 362 -15.34 9.89 13.46
N GLN A 363 -16.52 9.46 12.99
CA GLN A 363 -16.69 8.72 11.73
C GLN A 363 -17.45 9.53 10.69
N ILE A 364 -16.91 9.53 9.46
CA ILE A 364 -17.48 10.22 8.32
C ILE A 364 -18.23 9.20 7.45
N PRO A 365 -19.54 9.39 7.17
CA PRO A 365 -20.33 8.43 6.42
C PRO A 365 -19.83 8.25 4.98
N LEU A 366 -20.13 7.09 4.38
CA LEU A 366 -19.73 6.74 3.00
C LEU A 366 -20.21 7.73 1.93
N THR A 367 -21.31 8.43 2.19
CA THR A 367 -21.85 9.45 1.30
C THR A 367 -22.35 10.61 2.16
N PRO A 368 -21.92 11.85 1.89
CA PRO A 368 -22.44 13.00 2.60
C PRO A 368 -23.96 13.12 2.35
N PRO A 369 -24.77 13.48 3.36
CA PRO A 369 -26.19 13.67 3.16
C PRO A 369 -26.43 14.71 2.07
N SER A 370 -27.32 14.40 1.11
CA SER A 370 -27.78 15.37 0.11
C SER A 370 -28.29 16.60 0.84
N SER A 371 -27.79 17.78 0.50
CA SER A 371 -28.11 19.04 1.18
C SER A 371 -29.62 19.24 1.36
N THR A 372 -30.12 18.88 2.52
CA THR A 372 -31.42 19.29 3.05
C THR A 372 -31.18 19.71 4.48
N THR A 373 -31.30 21.01 4.68
CA THR A 373 -31.35 21.78 5.93
C THR A 373 -31.61 20.97 7.19
N ALA A 374 -30.69 21.06 8.14
CA ALA A 374 -31.00 20.86 9.55
C ALA A 374 -30.32 21.98 10.34
N ASP A 375 -31.17 22.88 10.84
CA ASP A 375 -30.85 23.85 11.89
C ASP A 375 -30.30 23.11 13.11
N VAL A 376 -29.26 23.65 13.75
CA VAL A 376 -28.87 23.27 15.10
C VAL A 376 -28.72 24.54 15.92
N ASP A 377 -29.72 24.74 16.78
CA ASP A 377 -29.72 25.68 17.89
C ASP A 377 -28.55 25.44 18.85
N GLY A 378 -28.10 26.52 19.49
CA GLY A 378 -26.91 26.54 20.33
C GLY A 378 -27.08 26.04 21.78
N GLN A 379 -25.95 26.18 22.49
CA GLN A 379 -25.63 25.88 23.91
C GLN A 379 -25.21 24.42 24.14
N ASP A 380 -24.12 24.11 24.83
CA ASP A 380 -23.55 24.72 26.04
C ASP A 380 -22.02 24.45 26.15
N GLU A 381 -21.24 25.47 26.52
CA GLU A 381 -19.81 25.36 26.83
C GLU A 381 -19.62 24.88 28.28
N THR A 382 -19.51 23.57 28.51
CA THR A 382 -18.95 23.06 29.77
C THR A 382 -18.08 21.81 29.54
N LYS A 383 -16.76 22.01 29.66
CA LYS A 383 -15.66 21.00 29.74
C LYS A 383 -15.78 19.81 28.79
N GLN A 384 -15.28 19.99 27.56
CA GLN A 384 -15.05 18.86 26.66
C GLN A 384 -14.04 17.88 27.30
N PRO A 385 -14.34 16.57 27.37
CA PRO A 385 -13.34 15.56 27.60
C PRO A 385 -12.24 15.71 26.54
N THR A 386 -10.98 15.63 26.93
CA THR A 386 -9.85 15.51 26.00
C THR A 386 -9.95 14.16 25.31
N PHE A 387 -10.70 14.09 24.22
CA PHE A 387 -10.76 12.89 23.39
C PHE A 387 -9.43 12.75 22.64
N SER A 388 -8.61 11.79 23.07
CA SER A 388 -7.39 11.42 22.34
C SER A 388 -7.80 10.68 21.07
N ARG A 389 -7.76 11.37 19.93
CA ARG A 389 -7.94 10.72 18.62
C ARG A 389 -6.85 9.66 18.41
N ILE A 390 -7.24 8.50 17.89
CA ILE A 390 -6.29 7.43 17.60
C ILE A 390 -5.33 7.88 16.49
N PRO A 391 -4.02 7.59 16.60
CA PRO A 391 -3.09 7.86 15.50
C PRO A 391 -3.44 7.04 14.27
N GLY A 392 -3.48 7.68 13.11
CA GLY A 392 -3.80 7.01 11.85
C GLY A 392 -3.53 7.85 10.62
N TYR A 393 -4.10 7.41 9.49
CA TYR A 393 -3.93 8.09 8.21
C TYR A 393 -4.75 9.39 8.16
N THR A 394 -4.14 10.46 7.66
CA THR A 394 -4.75 11.76 7.33
C THR A 394 -4.46 12.08 5.87
N THR A 395 -5.17 11.37 4.99
CA THR A 395 -4.92 11.28 3.55
C THR A 395 -5.26 12.59 2.85
N LYS A 396 -4.35 13.07 2.00
CA LYS A 396 -4.61 14.17 1.06
C LYS A 396 -4.40 13.68 -0.37
N ASP A 397 -5.45 13.78 -1.18
CA ASP A 397 -5.48 13.29 -2.56
C ASP A 397 -6.15 14.31 -3.51
N ASP A 398 -6.37 13.96 -4.78
CA ASP A 398 -6.92 14.89 -5.78
C ASP A 398 -8.36 15.34 -5.47
N ALA A 399 -9.07 14.65 -4.57
CA ALA A 399 -10.43 15.00 -4.12
C ALA A 399 -10.45 15.74 -2.77
N GLY A 400 -9.30 16.04 -2.17
CA GLY A 400 -9.19 16.77 -0.91
C GLY A 400 -8.65 15.91 0.23
N ASP A 401 -9.10 16.18 1.46
CA ASP A 401 -8.61 15.59 2.71
C ASP A 401 -9.71 14.90 3.54
N ASP A 402 -10.90 14.73 2.97
CA ASP A 402 -12.05 14.10 3.59
C ASP A 402 -12.18 12.60 3.23
N GLY A 403 -11.10 11.97 2.76
CA GLY A 403 -11.11 10.60 2.25
C GLY A 403 -11.18 9.53 3.33
N ASP A 404 -10.56 9.75 4.48
CA ASP A 404 -10.58 8.77 5.56
C ASP A 404 -11.98 8.72 6.21
N ASP A 405 -12.42 7.52 6.58
CA ASP A 405 -13.71 7.35 7.26
C ASP A 405 -13.64 7.71 8.75
N THR A 406 -12.43 7.79 9.29
CA THR A 406 -12.15 7.98 10.71
C THR A 406 -11.28 9.21 10.90
N ILE A 407 -11.64 10.06 11.85
CA ILE A 407 -10.87 11.25 12.19
C ILE A 407 -9.70 10.88 13.10
N HIS A 408 -8.48 10.91 12.55
CA HIS A 408 -7.27 10.52 13.25
C HIS A 408 -6.48 11.70 13.83
N SER A 409 -5.63 11.40 14.82
CA SER A 409 -4.44 12.20 15.05
C SER A 409 -3.38 11.82 14.00
N PRO A 410 -2.68 12.80 13.41
CA PRO A 410 -1.76 12.51 12.32
C PRO A 410 -0.47 11.82 12.81
N ILE A 411 0.10 10.96 11.98
CA ILE A 411 1.36 10.25 12.27
C ILE A 411 2.51 10.88 11.48
N ASN A 412 3.64 11.13 12.15
CA ASN A 412 4.87 11.57 11.51
C ASN A 412 5.40 10.50 10.52
N PHE A 413 5.88 10.95 9.37
CA PHE A 413 6.51 10.11 8.35
C PHE A 413 7.80 10.74 7.83
N TYR A 414 8.92 10.06 8.08
CA TYR A 414 10.25 10.47 7.66
C TYR A 414 10.69 9.67 6.44
N ARG A 415 11.37 10.35 5.51
CA ARG A 415 12.03 9.65 4.41
C ARG A 415 13.22 8.87 4.92
N VAL A 416 13.40 7.70 4.34
CA VAL A 416 14.52 6.81 4.66
C VAL A 416 15.45 6.68 3.45
N PRO A 417 16.75 6.39 3.66
CA PRO A 417 17.64 6.10 2.54
C PRO A 417 17.20 4.82 1.81
N ASN A 418 17.65 4.64 0.57
CA ASN A 418 17.44 3.39 -0.17
C ASN A 418 18.13 2.22 0.53
N CYS A 419 19.34 2.46 1.05
CA CYS A 419 20.13 1.50 1.79
C CYS A 419 20.75 2.14 3.02
N PHE A 420 20.93 1.35 4.06
CA PHE A 420 21.76 1.66 5.22
C PHE A 420 22.97 0.72 5.24
N GLN A 421 23.99 1.07 6.04
CA GLN A 421 25.18 0.24 6.20
C GLN A 421 25.41 -0.13 7.65
N ALA A 422 26.12 -1.23 7.89
CA ALA A 422 26.68 -1.59 9.19
C ALA A 422 28.18 -1.86 9.04
N LEU A 423 28.99 -1.31 9.94
CA LEU A 423 30.41 -1.65 10.04
C LEU A 423 30.58 -2.77 11.06
N ILE A 424 31.23 -3.84 10.63
CA ILE A 424 31.53 -4.98 11.48
C ILE A 424 33.01 -4.89 11.90
N PRO A 425 33.30 -4.71 13.20
CA PRO A 425 34.67 -4.68 13.68
C PRO A 425 35.34 -6.05 13.52
N SER A 426 36.67 -6.07 13.41
CA SER A 426 37.41 -7.33 13.39
C SER A 426 37.22 -8.09 14.69
N SER A 427 37.09 -9.41 14.63
CA SER A 427 37.25 -10.24 15.81
C SER A 427 38.67 -10.05 16.35
N SER A 428 38.81 -9.48 17.55
CA SER A 428 40.06 -9.56 18.28
C SER A 428 40.31 -11.04 18.59
N SER A 429 41.51 -11.52 18.31
CA SER A 429 41.99 -12.75 18.96
C SER A 429 41.98 -12.46 20.45
N SER A 430 41.05 -13.06 21.19
CA SER A 430 41.12 -13.10 22.64
C SER A 430 42.47 -13.71 23.00
N SER A 431 43.42 -12.87 23.40
CA SER A 431 44.62 -13.32 24.09
C SER A 431 44.14 -13.93 25.40
N SER A 432 44.14 -15.25 25.46
CA SER A 432 44.05 -16.02 26.69
C SER A 432 45.15 -15.54 27.64
N SER A 433 44.74 -14.87 28.71
CA SER A 433 45.56 -14.62 29.90
C SER A 433 45.25 -15.65 30.97
#